data_AF-A0A935VHP0-F1
#
_entry.id   AF-A0A935VHP0-F1
#
_cell.length_a   1.000
_cell.length_b   1.000
_cell.length_c   1.000
_cell.angle_alpha   90.00
_cell.angle_beta   90.00
_cell.angle_gamma   90.00
#
_symmetry.space_group_name_H-M   'P 1'
#
loop_
_entity.id
_entity.type
_entity.pdbx_description
1 polymer ?
#
loop_
_entity_poly.entity_id
_entity_poly.type
_entity_poly.pdbx_seq_one_letter_code
_entity_poly.pdbx_strand_id
1 'polypeptide(L)'
;MIKRTSIICFLIMLCFSVSAQDDSLMLNSIKSPKKYKIGGINFEGAENSDKNVIKLLSGLKEGDEITIPGDKITDGIKALWKQGLFESIEIYKERLLETIFFL
;
A
#
# COMPACT_ATOMS: atom_id res chain seq x y z
N MET A 1 32.50 -53.14 8.11
CA MET A 1 32.74 -51.79 7.54
C MET A 1 31.47 -50.97 7.30
N ILE A 2 30.27 -51.58 7.26
CA ILE A 2 28.97 -50.94 6.99
C ILE A 2 28.57 -49.81 7.96
N LYS A 3 29.02 -49.83 9.22
CA LYS A 3 28.56 -48.88 10.26
C LYS A 3 29.10 -47.46 10.07
N ARG A 4 30.31 -47.31 9.54
CA ARG A 4 30.96 -45.99 9.34
C ARG A 4 30.43 -45.27 8.09
N THR A 5 30.17 -46.01 7.01
CA THR A 5 29.59 -45.46 5.77
C THR A 5 28.13 -45.06 5.94
N SER A 6 27.37 -45.77 6.79
CA SER A 6 25.98 -45.41 7.11
C SER A 6 25.85 -44.10 7.89
N ILE A 7 26.81 -43.79 8.77
CA ILE A 7 26.83 -42.53 9.54
C ILE A 7 27.15 -41.34 8.63
N ILE A 8 28.05 -41.52 7.67
CA ILE A 8 28.41 -40.48 6.69
C ILE A 8 27.21 -40.16 5.78
N CYS A 9 26.45 -41.17 5.36
CA CYS A 9 25.23 -40.95 4.57
C CYS A 9 24.13 -40.22 5.37
N PHE A 10 23.99 -40.52 6.66
CA PHE A 10 23.02 -39.84 7.53
C PHE A 10 23.40 -38.38 7.80
N LEU A 11 24.70 -38.07 7.92
CA LEU A 11 25.18 -36.70 8.12
C LEU A 11 25.05 -35.84 6.85
N ILE A 12 25.20 -36.43 5.66
CA ILE A 12 24.98 -35.74 4.38
C ILE A 12 23.49 -35.43 4.14
N MET A 13 22.59 -36.28 4.64
CA MET A 13 21.13 -36.10 4.50
C MET A 13 20.59 -34.93 5.34
N LEU A 14 21.27 -34.57 6.44
CA LEU A 14 20.92 -33.42 7.30
C LEU A 14 21.21 -32.05 6.63
N CYS A 15 22.11 -31.99 5.64
CA CYS A 15 22.48 -30.73 4.97
C CYS A 15 21.50 -30.29 3.87
N PHE A 16 20.58 -31.16 3.41
CA PHE A 16 19.67 -30.86 2.29
C PHE A 16 18.37 -30.15 2.69
N SER A 17 18.18 -29.80 3.96
CA SER A 17 17.00 -29.04 4.40
C SER A 17 17.26 -27.53 4.35
N VAL A 18 17.64 -27.01 3.17
CA VAL A 18 17.52 -25.57 2.90
C VAL A 18 16.11 -25.35 2.34
N SER A 19 15.19 -24.99 3.22
CA SER A 19 13.91 -24.42 2.81
C SER A 19 14.17 -22.96 2.49
N ALA A 20 14.24 -22.60 1.20
CA ALA A 20 14.19 -21.20 0.82
C ALA A 20 12.83 -20.63 1.26
N GLN A 21 12.84 -19.65 2.17
CA GLN A 21 11.60 -19.01 2.62
C GLN A 21 11.02 -18.19 1.46
N ASP A 22 9.80 -18.55 1.06
CA ASP A 22 9.07 -17.89 -0.02
C ASP A 22 8.39 -16.62 0.51
N ASP A 23 9.08 -15.50 0.41
CA ASP A 23 8.62 -14.16 0.83
C ASP A 23 7.63 -13.54 -0.20
N SER A 24 7.17 -14.32 -1.18
CA SER A 24 6.37 -13.84 -2.31
C SER A 24 4.90 -13.53 -1.98
N LEU A 25 4.36 -14.10 -0.90
CA LEU A 25 2.96 -13.87 -0.49
C LEU A 25 2.70 -12.43 -0.04
N MET A 26 3.64 -11.80 0.68
CA MET A 26 3.50 -10.39 1.08
C MET A 26 3.68 -9.45 -0.12
N LEU A 27 4.63 -9.76 -1.01
CA LEU A 27 4.91 -8.95 -2.20
C LEU A 27 3.74 -8.96 -3.21
N ASN A 28 3.07 -10.10 -3.40
CA ASN A 28 1.94 -10.21 -4.33
C ASN A 28 0.69 -9.43 -3.86
N SER A 29 0.48 -9.29 -2.54
CA SER A 29 -0.63 -8.49 -2.00
C SER A 29 -0.44 -6.97 -2.21
N ILE A 30 0.82 -6.50 -2.29
CA ILE A 30 1.16 -5.10 -2.60
C ILE A 30 1.10 -4.84 -4.12
N LYS A 31 1.47 -5.83 -4.94
CA LYS A 31 1.49 -5.70 -6.41
C LYS A 31 0.12 -5.75 -7.07
N SER A 32 -0.89 -6.31 -6.41
CA SER A 32 -2.23 -6.42 -6.98
C SER A 32 -3.02 -5.13 -6.71
N PRO A 33 -3.47 -4.39 -7.75
CA PRO A 33 -4.29 -3.21 -7.58
C PRO A 33 -5.62 -3.57 -6.91
N LYS A 34 -5.91 -2.92 -5.78
CA LYS A 34 -7.17 -3.09 -5.04
C LYS A 34 -8.01 -1.82 -5.15
N LYS A 35 -9.32 -1.99 -5.30
CA LYS A 35 -10.28 -0.89 -5.32
C LYS A 35 -10.70 -0.54 -3.90
N TYR A 36 -10.76 0.76 -3.63
CA TYR A 36 -11.22 1.34 -2.37
C TYR A 36 -12.20 2.47 -2.66
N LYS A 37 -13.04 2.78 -1.67
CA LYS A 37 -13.90 3.96 -1.68
C LYS A 37 -13.35 4.99 -0.71
N ILE A 38 -13.26 6.25 -1.12
CA ILE A 38 -12.85 7.34 -0.23
C ILE A 38 -13.98 7.59 0.77
N GLY A 39 -13.76 7.27 2.05
CA GLY A 39 -14.74 7.51 3.11
C GLY A 39 -14.75 8.94 3.66
N GLY A 40 -13.60 9.61 3.65
CA GLY A 40 -13.37 10.94 4.18
C GLY A 40 -12.01 11.47 3.72
N ILE A 41 -11.85 12.79 3.63
CA ILE A 41 -10.56 13.43 3.36
C ILE A 41 -10.29 14.46 4.45
N ASN A 42 -9.20 14.27 5.20
CA ASN A 42 -8.70 15.26 6.15
C ASN A 42 -7.49 15.99 5.56
N PHE A 43 -7.35 17.27 5.86
CA PHE A 43 -6.22 18.10 5.44
C PHE A 43 -5.54 18.68 6.68
N GLU A 44 -4.23 18.44 6.78
CA GLU A 44 -3.34 18.93 7.83
C GLU A 44 -2.27 19.85 7.22
N GLY A 45 -1.78 20.84 7.98
CA GLY A 45 -0.72 21.76 7.54
C GLY A 45 -1.15 22.87 6.56
N ALA A 46 -2.36 22.80 5.98
CA ALA A 46 -2.88 23.79 5.04
C ALA A 46 -3.75 24.87 5.71
N GLU A 47 -3.30 25.46 6.82
CA GLU A 47 -4.10 26.41 7.62
C GLU A 47 -4.47 27.70 6.88
N ASN A 48 -3.60 28.13 5.97
CA ASN A 48 -3.79 29.35 5.17
C ASN A 48 -4.57 29.10 3.86
N SER A 49 -5.05 27.87 3.62
CA SER A 49 -5.72 27.48 2.38
C SER A 49 -7.11 26.93 2.66
N ASP A 50 -8.08 27.29 1.81
CA ASP A 50 -9.44 26.76 1.93
C ASP A 50 -9.46 25.26 1.57
N LYS A 51 -9.83 24.42 2.53
CA LYS A 51 -9.90 22.96 2.38
C LYS A 51 -10.83 22.54 1.23
N ASN A 52 -11.88 23.30 0.93
CA ASN A 52 -12.77 23.02 -0.19
C ASN A 52 -12.08 23.27 -1.54
N VAL A 53 -11.23 24.29 -1.60
CA VAL A 53 -10.43 24.59 -2.79
C VAL A 53 -9.38 23.49 -3.02
N ILE A 54 -8.71 23.04 -1.96
CA ILE A 54 -7.76 21.92 -2.06
C ILE A 54 -8.46 20.64 -2.53
N LYS A 55 -9.64 20.33 -1.96
CA LYS A 55 -10.48 19.20 -2.39
C LYS A 55 -10.85 19.32 -3.88
N LEU A 56 -11.27 20.50 -4.33
CA LEU A 56 -11.62 20.75 -5.73
C LEU A 56 -10.42 20.59 -6.67
N LEU A 57 -9.28 21.17 -6.32
CA LEU A 57 -8.06 21.18 -7.15
C LEU A 57 -7.40 19.80 -7.24
N SER A 58 -7.43 19.02 -6.16
CA SER A 58 -6.95 17.63 -6.18
C SER A 58 -7.82 16.72 -7.04
N GLY A 59 -9.08 17.09 -7.30
CA GLY A 59 -10.04 16.23 -7.99
C GLY A 59 -10.43 14.97 -7.20
N LEU A 60 -10.02 14.87 -5.93
CA LEU A 60 -10.37 13.77 -5.03
C LEU A 60 -11.65 14.12 -4.26
N LYS A 61 -12.64 13.24 -4.30
CA LYS A 61 -13.92 13.45 -3.61
C LYS A 61 -14.28 12.26 -2.73
N GLU A 62 -14.98 12.56 -1.65
CA GLU A 62 -15.58 11.54 -0.81
C GLU A 62 -16.62 10.76 -1.62
N GLY A 63 -16.61 9.44 -1.45
CA GLY A 63 -17.43 8.52 -2.22
C GLY A 63 -16.79 8.03 -3.52
N ASP A 64 -15.68 8.61 -3.96
CA ASP A 64 -14.98 8.16 -5.16
C ASP A 64 -14.41 6.75 -4.99
N GLU A 65 -14.52 5.94 -6.05
CA GLU A 65 -13.73 4.74 -6.20
C GLU A 65 -12.32 5.10 -6.70
N ILE A 66 -11.32 4.53 -6.03
CA ILE A 66 -9.90 4.66 -6.34
C ILE A 66 -9.23 3.30 -6.33
N THR A 67 -8.17 3.16 -7.11
CA THR A 67 -7.36 1.94 -7.14
C THR A 67 -6.01 2.22 -6.50
N ILE A 68 -5.55 1.35 -5.61
CA ILE A 68 -4.24 1.46 -4.97
C ILE A 68 -3.45 0.16 -5.20
N PRO A 69 -2.25 0.22 -5.78
CA PRO A 69 -1.66 1.39 -6.45
C PRO A 69 -2.44 1.80 -7.71
N GLY A 70 -2.45 3.11 -8.04
CA GLY A 70 -3.15 3.64 -9.21
C GLY A 70 -2.99 5.16 -9.37
N ASP A 71 -3.44 5.69 -10.52
CA ASP A 71 -3.08 7.04 -10.97
C ASP A 71 -3.87 8.16 -10.30
N LYS A 72 -5.08 7.88 -9.82
CA LYS A 72 -6.02 8.92 -9.34
C LYS A 72 -5.45 9.75 -8.18
N ILE A 73 -4.75 9.12 -7.24
CA ILE A 73 -4.06 9.83 -6.14
C ILE A 73 -2.89 10.64 -6.70
N THR A 74 -2.06 10.02 -7.54
CA THR A 74 -0.88 10.65 -8.14
C THR A 74 -1.24 11.88 -8.97
N ASP A 75 -2.31 11.82 -9.75
CA ASP A 75 -2.79 12.93 -10.56
C ASP A 75 -3.35 14.06 -9.71
N GLY A 76 -4.03 13.74 -8.60
CA GLY A 76 -4.46 14.74 -7.62
C GLY A 76 -3.29 15.48 -6.97
N ILE A 77 -2.23 14.75 -6.58
CA ILE A 77 -0.99 15.36 -6.06
C ILE A 77 -0.37 16.28 -7.13
N LYS A 78 -0.25 15.82 -8.38
CA LYS A 78 0.30 16.64 -9.48
C LYS A 78 -0.56 17.89 -9.73
N ALA A 79 -1.88 17.78 -9.65
CA ALA A 79 -2.79 18.91 -9.86
C ALA A 79 -2.62 19.99 -8.78
N LEU A 80 -2.44 19.58 -7.52
CA LEU A 80 -2.10 20.48 -6.42
C LEU A 80 -0.70 21.08 -6.57
N TRP A 81 0.30 20.27 -6.92
CA TRP A 81 1.68 20.73 -7.11
C TRP A 81 1.79 21.81 -8.19
N LYS A 82 1.02 21.67 -9.29
CA LYS A 82 0.96 22.67 -10.38
C LYS A 82 0.45 24.04 -9.94
N GLN A 83 -0.20 24.15 -8.78
CA GLN A 83 -0.66 25.43 -8.25
C GLN A 83 0.49 26.26 -7.68
N GLY A 84 1.63 25.63 -7.34
CA GLY A 84 2.77 26.32 -6.73
C GLY A 84 2.51 26.84 -5.31
N LEU A 85 1.45 26.36 -4.64
CA LEU A 85 1.02 26.81 -3.31
C LEU A 85 1.58 25.95 -2.17
N PHE A 86 2.14 24.78 -2.49
CA PHE A 86 2.56 23.78 -1.50
C PHE A 86 4.04 23.47 -1.68
N GLU A 87 4.78 23.45 -0.58
CA GLU A 87 6.20 23.06 -0.55
C GLU A 87 6.36 21.52 -0.56
N SER A 88 5.48 20.82 0.15
CA SER A 88 5.42 19.36 0.18
C SER A 88 3.97 18.90 0.20
N ILE A 89 3.70 17.75 -0.40
CA ILE A 89 2.37 17.13 -0.45
C ILE A 89 2.53 15.65 -0.16
N GLU A 90 1.89 15.20 0.91
CA GLU A 90 1.92 13.80 1.34
C GLU A 90 0.50 13.31 1.58
N ILE A 91 0.24 12.04 1.26
CA ILE A 91 -1.08 11.42 1.43
C ILE A 91 -0.92 10.16 2.25
N TYR A 92 -1.68 10.10 3.33
CA TYR A 92 -1.66 9.00 4.29
C TYR A 92 -3.01 8.29 4.30
N LYS A 93 -2.96 6.97 4.48
CA LYS A 93 -4.15 6.17 4.78
C LYS A 93 -4.43 6.25 6.28
N GLU A 94 -5.47 6.97 6.68
CA GLU A 94 -5.83 7.13 8.08
C GLU A 94 -6.53 5.88 8.65
N ARG A 95 -7.65 5.47 8.04
CA ARG A 95 -8.47 4.34 8.52
C ARG A 95 -9.03 3.53 7.36
N LEU A 96 -9.16 2.23 7.58
CA LEU A 96 -9.89 1.33 6.70
C LEU A 96 -11.13 0.83 7.45
N LEU A 97 -12.32 1.12 6.91
CA LEU A 97 -13.59 0.65 7.42
C LEU A 97 -14.11 -0.42 6.46
N GLU A 98 -14.14 -1.68 6.89
CA GLU A 98 -14.71 -2.79 6.10
C GLU A 98 -16.23 -2.93 6.27
N THR A 99 -16.83 -2.12 7.14
CA THR A 99 -18.23 -2.29 7.53
C THR A 99 -19.14 -1.42 6.67
N ILE A 100 -19.70 -2.00 5.62
CA ILE A 100 -20.84 -1.46 4.90
C ILE A 100 -22.09 -1.84 5.70
N PHE A 101 -22.70 -0.89 6.41
CA PHE A 101 -24.03 -1.10 6.98
C PHE A 101 -25.06 -1.01 5.86
N PHE A 102 -25.77 -2.11 5.62
CA PHE A 102 -27.03 -2.10 4.89
C PHE A 102 -28.15 -1.92 5.92
N LEU A 103 -29.04 -0.95 5.68
CA LEU A 103 -30.29 -0.76 6.42
C LEU A 103 -31.36 -1.67 5.84
#